data_AF-A0A244E8I7-F1
#
_entry.id   AF-A0A244E8I7-F1
#
_cell.length_a   1.000
_cell.length_b   1.000
_cell.length_c   1.000
_cell.angle_alpha   90.00
_cell.angle_beta   90.00
_cell.angle_gamma   90.00
#
_symmetry.space_group_name_H-M   'P 1'
#
loop_
_entity.id
_entity.type
_entity.pdbx_description
1 polymer ?
#
loop_
_entity_poly.entity_id
_entity_poly.type
_entity_poly.pdbx_seq_one_letter_code
_entity_poly.pdbx_strand_id
1 'polypeptide(L)'
;MRDYTQRMQEQMNKIAQTPDPQERQRLMQEHWQGMYQSMQTMRGRGWMSGGGMMGPGMMGGEMMGGGPPPSSKPLPDAKSAGAKLVSTYCVQCHAAPAPSLHTAKEWSSATQRMHIHMDSRWQSINTPTEQEMNSIVAYMQAHSAIALCLVTARAAGRC
;
A
#
# COMPACT_ATOMS: atom_id res chain seq x y z
N MET A 1 26.50 -15.59 -11.89
CA MET A 1 26.43 -14.78 -10.65
C MET A 1 27.31 -13.53 -10.73
N ARG A 2 28.60 -13.62 -11.16
CA ARG A 2 29.50 -12.46 -11.28
C ARG A 2 29.00 -11.35 -12.23
N ASP A 3 28.40 -11.73 -13.35
CA ASP A 3 27.90 -10.75 -14.34
C ASP A 3 26.73 -9.91 -13.82
N TYR A 4 25.95 -10.44 -12.88
CA TYR A 4 24.82 -9.72 -12.29
C TYR A 4 25.28 -8.65 -11.30
N THR A 5 26.19 -9.02 -10.40
CA THR A 5 26.78 -8.08 -9.42
C THR A 5 27.54 -6.95 -10.12
N GLN A 6 28.22 -7.26 -11.23
CA GLN A 6 28.92 -6.26 -12.02
C GLN A 6 27.96 -5.26 -12.68
N ARG A 7 26.88 -5.73 -13.30
CA ARG A 7 25.84 -4.86 -13.88
C ARG A 7 25.18 -3.95 -12.85
N MET A 8 24.90 -4.48 -11.65
CA MET A 8 24.35 -3.69 -10.54
C MET A 8 25.28 -2.54 -10.13
N GLN A 9 26.59 -2.81 -10.09
CA GLN A 9 27.59 -1.82 -9.71
C GLN A 9 27.80 -0.75 -10.80
N GLU A 10 27.77 -1.15 -12.07
CA GLU A 10 27.82 -0.23 -13.20
C GLU A 10 26.62 0.71 -13.23
N GLN A 11 25.42 0.22 -12.93
CA GLN A 11 24.21 1.06 -12.83
C GLN A 11 24.33 2.10 -11.72
N MET A 12 24.83 1.72 -10.54
CA MET A 12 25.05 2.66 -9.43
C MET A 12 26.12 3.70 -9.73
N ASN A 13 27.20 3.30 -10.41
CA ASN A 13 28.23 4.23 -10.87
C ASN A 13 27.67 5.24 -11.87
N LYS A 14 26.81 4.79 -12.80
CA LYS A 14 26.14 5.66 -13.77
C LYS A 14 25.26 6.70 -13.08
N ILE A 15 24.49 6.29 -12.07
CA ILE A 15 23.66 7.20 -11.26
C ILE A 15 24.52 8.24 -10.54
N ALA A 16 25.62 7.81 -9.91
CA ALA A 16 26.54 8.68 -9.17
C ALA A 16 27.23 9.71 -10.09
N GLN A 17 27.56 9.30 -11.31
CA GLN A 17 28.21 10.15 -12.32
C GLN A 17 27.25 11.04 -13.11
N THR A 18 25.94 10.92 -12.90
CA THR A 18 24.94 11.72 -13.61
C THR A 18 24.74 13.07 -12.90
N PRO A 19 25.09 14.21 -13.53
CA PRO A 19 24.96 15.54 -12.91
C PRO A 19 23.53 16.10 -12.99
N ASP A 20 22.73 15.67 -13.97
CA ASP A 20 21.33 16.11 -14.12
C ASP A 20 20.44 15.41 -13.06
N PRO A 21 19.73 16.16 -12.20
CA PRO A 21 18.83 15.59 -11.19
C PRO A 21 17.64 14.84 -11.79
N GLN A 22 17.09 15.25 -12.94
CA GLN A 22 15.96 14.53 -13.56
C GLN A 22 16.43 13.17 -14.11
N GLU A 23 17.55 13.17 -14.84
CA GLU A 23 18.13 11.94 -15.37
C GLU A 23 18.61 11.00 -14.25
N ARG A 24 19.19 11.54 -13.17
CA ARG A 24 19.53 10.75 -11.98
C ARG A 24 18.30 10.09 -11.36
N GLN A 25 17.18 10.82 -11.26
CA GLN A 25 15.94 10.28 -10.70
C GLN A 25 15.34 9.19 -11.58
N ARG A 26 15.39 9.34 -12.90
CA ARG A 26 15.00 8.30 -13.85
C ARG A 26 15.87 7.04 -13.71
N LEU A 27 17.19 7.21 -13.69
CA LEU A 27 18.13 6.09 -13.53
C LEU A 27 17.97 5.38 -12.18
N MET A 28 17.66 6.12 -11.12
CA MET A 28 17.32 5.56 -9.80
C MET A 28 16.04 4.71 -9.85
N GLN A 29 15.01 5.14 -10.58
CA GLN A 29 13.78 4.36 -10.77
C GLN A 29 14.05 3.08 -11.57
N GLU A 30 14.81 3.16 -12.66
CA GLU A 30 15.19 2.01 -13.48
C GLU A 30 16.01 0.99 -12.67
N HIS A 31 16.97 1.47 -11.87
CA HIS A 31 17.75 0.62 -10.97
C HIS A 31 16.87 -0.09 -9.93
N TRP A 32 15.93 0.61 -9.32
CA TRP A 32 15.00 0.04 -8.33
C TRP A 32 14.11 -1.04 -8.95
N GLN A 33 13.57 -0.80 -10.15
CA GLN A 33 12.75 -1.78 -10.88
C GLN A 33 13.55 -3.05 -11.22
N GLY A 34 14.78 -2.90 -11.72
CA GLY A 34 15.66 -4.03 -12.02
C GLY A 34 16.02 -4.87 -10.79
N MET A 35 16.30 -4.21 -9.66
CA MET A 35 16.53 -4.88 -8.39
C MET A 35 15.30 -5.66 -7.91
N TYR A 36 14.11 -5.08 -8.01
CA TYR A 36 12.87 -5.73 -7.60
C TYR A 36 12.54 -6.95 -8.49
N GLN A 37 12.67 -6.81 -9.81
CA GLN A 37 12.46 -7.91 -10.76
C GLN A 37 13.46 -9.05 -10.56
N SER A 38 14.71 -8.72 -10.20
CA SER A 38 15.74 -9.71 -9.88
C SER A 38 15.42 -10.44 -8.57
N MET A 39 14.94 -9.72 -7.54
CA MET A 39 14.49 -10.32 -6.29
C MET A 39 13.27 -11.25 -6.49
N GLN A 40 12.37 -10.90 -7.41
CA GLN A 40 11.25 -11.77 -7.80
C GLN A 40 11.72 -13.04 -8.55
N THR A 41 12.65 -12.88 -9.50
CA THR A 41 13.20 -14.01 -10.29
C THR A 41 14.06 -14.94 -9.42
N MET A 42 14.66 -14.40 -8.37
CA MET A 42 15.46 -15.15 -7.40
C MET A 42 14.60 -15.82 -6.31
N ARG A 43 13.46 -15.22 -5.91
CA ARG A 43 12.44 -15.88 -5.05
C ARG A 43 11.88 -17.18 -5.64
N GLY A 44 11.88 -17.32 -6.97
CA GLY A 44 11.46 -18.56 -7.66
C GLY A 44 12.53 -19.67 -7.72
N ARG A 45 13.77 -19.41 -7.30
CA ARG A 45 14.88 -20.39 -7.30
C ARG A 45 15.61 -20.39 -5.96
N GLY A 46 15.07 -21.13 -4.98
CA GLY A 46 15.83 -21.92 -3.99
C GLY A 46 16.85 -21.23 -3.06
N TRP A 47 17.01 -19.91 -3.06
CA TRP A 47 18.06 -19.24 -2.27
C TRP A 47 17.80 -19.21 -0.75
N MET A 48 16.71 -19.80 -0.26
CA MET A 48 16.49 -20.10 1.17
C MET A 48 17.00 -21.48 1.60
N SER A 49 17.76 -22.18 0.75
CA SER A 49 18.42 -23.44 1.09
C SER A 49 19.94 -23.30 0.95
N GLY A 50 20.57 -22.49 1.80
CA GLY A 50 22.03 -22.42 1.87
C GLY A 50 22.52 -21.13 2.49
N GLY A 51 22.97 -21.21 3.74
CA GLY A 51 23.40 -20.07 4.55
C GLY A 51 24.53 -19.24 3.95
N GLY A 52 24.66 -18.01 4.48
CA GLY A 52 25.90 -17.24 4.42
C GLY A 52 25.72 -15.76 4.11
N MET A 53 26.20 -14.93 5.04
CA MET A 53 26.72 -13.57 4.81
C MET A 53 25.73 -12.42 4.55
N MET A 54 25.21 -11.82 5.62
CA MET A 54 25.30 -10.36 5.83
C MET A 54 25.57 -10.10 7.32
N GLY A 55 26.75 -9.53 7.61
CA GLY A 55 27.27 -9.31 8.96
C GLY A 55 26.59 -8.15 9.72
N PRO A 56 26.90 -7.98 11.02
CA PRO A 56 26.26 -6.98 11.85
C PRO A 56 26.93 -5.61 11.67
N GLY A 57 26.13 -4.61 11.28
CA GLY A 57 26.51 -3.20 11.38
C GLY A 57 26.70 -2.51 10.03
N MET A 58 25.62 -1.93 9.49
CA MET A 58 25.60 -0.65 8.78
C MET A 58 24.18 -0.39 8.24
N MET A 59 23.35 0.27 9.03
CA MET A 59 22.40 1.32 8.61
C MET A 59 21.70 1.86 9.86
N GLY A 60 22.45 2.65 10.64
CA GLY A 60 21.88 3.72 11.43
C GLY A 60 21.63 4.90 10.48
N GLY A 61 20.38 5.31 10.37
CA GLY A 61 19.95 6.37 9.47
C GLY A 61 18.46 6.55 9.60
N GLU A 62 18.06 7.40 10.55
CA GLU A 62 16.72 7.95 10.70
C GLU A 62 16.28 8.58 9.37
N MET A 63 15.58 7.81 8.53
CA MET A 63 14.87 8.34 7.37
C MET A 63 13.38 8.11 7.56
N MET A 64 12.74 9.19 8.01
CA MET A 64 11.35 9.59 7.77
C MET A 64 10.26 8.59 8.16
N GLY A 65 9.46 8.99 9.16
CA GLY A 65 8.24 8.33 9.58
C GLY A 65 7.36 7.95 8.38
N GLY A 66 7.38 6.65 8.06
CA GLY A 66 6.60 6.01 7.01
C GLY A 66 5.14 5.81 7.43
N GLY A 67 4.49 6.88 7.86
CA GLY A 67 3.04 6.93 7.83
C GLY A 67 2.59 6.97 6.37
N PRO A 68 1.58 6.18 5.95
CA PRO A 68 1.09 6.22 4.58
C PRO A 68 0.66 7.63 4.19
N PRO A 69 0.83 8.03 2.92
CA PRO A 69 0.30 9.30 2.45
C PRO A 69 -1.20 9.36 2.74
N PRO A 70 -1.74 10.50 3.18
CA PRO A 70 -3.18 10.66 3.35
C PRO A 70 -3.86 10.30 2.04
N SER A 71 -5.03 9.67 2.13
CA SER A 71 -5.89 9.38 0.98
C SER A 71 -5.98 10.63 0.10
N SER A 72 -5.54 10.52 -1.16
CA SER A 72 -5.42 11.66 -2.09
C SER A 72 -6.75 12.35 -2.41
N LYS A 73 -7.86 11.81 -1.90
CA LYS A 73 -9.19 12.43 -1.88
C LYS A 73 -9.80 12.25 -0.48
N PRO A 74 -10.44 13.29 0.09
CA PRO A 74 -11.19 13.17 1.34
C PRO A 74 -12.26 12.07 1.22
N LEU A 75 -12.41 11.27 2.27
CA LEU A 75 -13.48 10.28 2.36
C LEU A 75 -14.86 10.97 2.29
N PRO A 76 -15.86 10.38 1.59
CA PRO A 76 -17.21 10.94 1.56
C PRO A 76 -17.82 10.97 2.96
N ASP A 77 -18.56 12.02 3.31
CA ASP A 77 -19.09 12.20 4.67
C ASP A 77 -18.02 11.99 5.77
N ALA A 78 -16.90 12.70 5.64
CA ALA A 78 -15.74 12.59 6.53
C ALA A 78 -16.05 12.77 8.04
N LYS A 79 -17.20 13.36 8.38
CA LYS A 79 -17.62 13.57 9.78
C LYS A 79 -18.36 12.37 10.37
N SER A 80 -18.82 11.44 9.53
CA SER A 80 -19.50 10.22 9.96
C SER A 80 -18.63 9.35 10.87
N ALA A 81 -19.27 8.55 11.72
CA ALA A 81 -18.58 7.59 12.56
C ALA A 81 -17.76 6.59 11.72
N GLY A 82 -18.31 6.10 10.61
CA GLY A 82 -17.62 5.17 9.71
C GLY A 82 -16.39 5.77 9.04
N ALA A 83 -16.47 7.00 8.54
CA ALA A 83 -15.31 7.66 7.92
C ALA A 83 -14.17 7.89 8.92
N LYS A 84 -14.50 8.20 10.19
CA LYS A 84 -13.50 8.32 11.26
C LYS A 84 -12.82 6.99 11.52
N LEU A 85 -13.57 5.90 11.63
CA LEU A 85 -13.00 4.55 11.81
C LEU A 85 -12.10 4.15 10.64
N VAL A 86 -12.51 4.39 9.39
CA VAL A 86 -11.66 4.14 8.21
C VAL A 86 -10.37 4.97 8.27
N SER A 87 -10.46 6.24 8.67
CA SER A 87 -9.29 7.12 8.80
C SER A 87 -8.38 6.75 9.98
N THR A 88 -8.88 6.04 10.99
CA THR A 88 -8.07 5.53 12.10
C THR A 88 -7.35 4.24 11.73
N TYR A 89 -8.09 3.27 11.15
CA TYR A 89 -7.59 1.90 11.01
C TYR A 89 -6.99 1.62 9.62
N CYS A 90 -7.63 2.08 8.55
CA CYS A 90 -7.30 1.68 7.18
C CYS A 90 -6.16 2.50 6.55
N VAL A 91 -5.65 3.51 7.26
CA VAL A 91 -4.49 4.31 6.85
C VAL A 91 -3.20 3.89 7.55
N GLN A 92 -3.22 2.85 8.39
CA GLN A 92 -2.06 2.44 9.19
C GLN A 92 -0.95 1.81 8.33
N CYS A 93 -1.29 1.22 7.17
CA CYS A 93 -0.35 0.47 6.34
C CYS A 93 -0.17 1.04 4.92
N HIS A 94 -1.22 1.64 4.35
CA HIS A 94 -1.22 2.30 3.05
C HIS A 94 -2.34 3.37 3.02
N ALA A 95 -2.48 4.13 1.94
CA ALA A 95 -3.60 5.07 1.80
C ALA A 95 -4.95 4.34 1.89
N ALA A 96 -5.96 4.93 2.56
CA ALA A 96 -7.25 4.27 2.68
C ALA A 96 -7.92 4.15 1.30
N PRO A 97 -8.51 2.99 0.98
CA PRO A 97 -9.17 2.77 -0.30
C PRO A 97 -10.45 3.63 -0.37
N ALA A 98 -10.70 4.26 -1.52
CA ALA A 98 -11.91 5.04 -1.72
C ALA A 98 -13.14 4.10 -1.78
N PRO A 99 -14.27 4.42 -1.11
CA PRO A 99 -15.48 3.60 -1.13
C PRO A 99 -15.99 3.29 -2.54
N SER A 100 -15.76 4.16 -3.52
CA SER A 100 -16.17 3.95 -4.91
C SER A 100 -15.35 2.91 -5.69
N LEU A 101 -14.34 2.27 -5.09
CA LEU A 101 -13.51 1.27 -5.78
C LEU A 101 -14.21 -0.08 -5.97
N HIS A 102 -15.17 -0.41 -5.11
CA HIS A 102 -15.91 -1.67 -5.16
C HIS A 102 -17.41 -1.42 -5.07
N THR A 103 -18.20 -2.43 -5.43
CA THR A 103 -19.65 -2.48 -5.16
C THR A 103 -19.90 -2.78 -3.68
N ALA A 104 -21.10 -2.47 -3.17
CA ALA A 104 -21.46 -2.77 -1.79
C ALA A 104 -21.26 -4.26 -1.42
N LYS A 105 -21.60 -5.19 -2.33
CA LYS A 105 -21.45 -6.62 -2.07
C LYS A 105 -19.97 -7.05 -1.97
N GLU A 106 -19.12 -6.45 -2.79
CA GLU A 106 -17.68 -6.75 -2.81
C GLU A 106 -16.96 -6.17 -1.59
N TRP A 107 -17.44 -5.05 -1.05
CA TRP A 107 -16.85 -4.42 0.12
C TRP A 107 -16.76 -5.34 1.33
N SER A 108 -17.80 -6.13 1.61
CA SER A 108 -17.77 -7.09 2.74
C SER A 108 -16.58 -8.04 2.64
N SER A 109 -16.33 -8.60 1.46
CA SER A 109 -15.22 -9.53 1.24
C SER A 109 -13.87 -8.81 1.28
N ALA A 110 -13.78 -7.61 0.70
CA ALA A 110 -12.55 -6.82 0.69
C ALA A 110 -12.12 -6.42 2.11
N THR A 111 -13.04 -5.90 2.92
CA THR A 111 -12.77 -5.48 4.30
C THR A 111 -12.44 -6.67 5.21
N GLN A 112 -13.08 -7.83 5.01
CA GLN A 112 -12.76 -9.06 5.74
C GLN A 112 -11.32 -9.53 5.45
N ARG A 113 -10.90 -9.52 4.19
CA ARG A 113 -9.51 -9.85 3.84
C ARG A 113 -8.51 -8.87 4.46
N MET A 114 -8.84 -7.58 4.51
CA MET A 114 -8.01 -6.58 5.20
C MET A 114 -7.93 -6.87 6.70
N HIS A 115 -9.05 -7.17 7.36
CA HIS A 115 -9.08 -7.49 8.78
C HIS A 115 -8.25 -8.72 9.12
N ILE A 116 -8.35 -9.80 8.33
CA ILE A 116 -7.50 -11.01 8.49
C ILE A 116 -6.02 -10.66 8.33
N HIS A 117 -5.68 -9.79 7.38
CA HIS A 117 -4.30 -9.34 7.18
C HIS A 117 -3.81 -8.47 8.35
N MET A 118 -4.70 -7.64 8.92
CA MET A 118 -4.40 -6.85 10.12
C MET A 118 -4.23 -7.72 11.38
N ASP A 119 -5.08 -8.75 11.54
CA ASP A 119 -5.03 -9.67 12.68
C ASP A 119 -3.83 -10.65 12.63
N SER A 120 -3.15 -10.74 11.47
CA SER A 120 -1.98 -11.59 11.28
C SER A 120 -0.72 -11.09 12.03
N ARG A 121 -0.82 -10.95 13.37
CA ARG A 121 0.26 -10.76 14.36
C ARG A 121 1.37 -9.77 13.97
N TRP A 122 1.07 -8.75 13.18
CA TRP A 122 1.93 -7.56 13.06
C TRP A 122 1.78 -6.80 14.38
N GLN A 123 2.77 -6.90 15.26
CA GLN A 123 2.66 -6.52 16.68
C GLN A 123 2.42 -5.01 16.94
N SER A 124 2.38 -4.19 15.90
CA SER A 124 2.38 -2.73 16.01
C SER A 124 1.18 -2.04 15.38
N ILE A 125 0.13 -2.76 14.96
CA ILE A 125 -1.07 -2.16 14.35
C ILE A 125 -2.29 -2.32 15.24
N ASN A 126 -3.11 -1.27 15.31
CA ASN A 126 -4.38 -1.31 16.02
C ASN A 126 -5.40 -2.06 15.18
N THR A 127 -6.06 -3.06 15.77
CA THR A 127 -7.13 -3.82 15.13
C THR A 127 -8.49 -3.36 15.66
N PRO A 128 -9.46 -3.03 14.79
CA PRO A 128 -10.80 -2.65 15.24
C PRO A 128 -11.51 -3.83 15.91
N THR A 129 -12.38 -3.51 16.87
CA THR A 129 -13.34 -4.49 17.43
C THR A 129 -14.35 -4.94 16.37
N GLU A 130 -15.07 -6.03 16.63
CA GLU A 130 -16.09 -6.53 15.70
C GLU A 130 -17.18 -5.48 15.39
N GLN A 131 -17.60 -4.69 16.39
CA GLN A 131 -18.60 -3.62 16.20
C GLN A 131 -18.06 -2.47 15.35
N GLU A 132 -16.82 -2.06 15.58
CA GLU A 132 -16.15 -1.05 14.76
C GLU A 132 -15.94 -1.55 13.33
N MET A 133 -15.60 -2.82 13.18
CA MET A 133 -15.44 -3.46 11.88
C MET A 133 -16.77 -3.45 11.10
N ASN A 134 -17.88 -3.81 11.74
CA ASN A 134 -19.21 -3.74 11.13
C ASN A 134 -19.58 -2.31 10.69
N SER A 135 -19.19 -1.31 11.48
CA SER A 135 -19.40 0.10 11.16
C SER A 135 -18.55 0.56 9.96
N ILE A 136 -17.32 0.06 9.84
CA ILE A 136 -16.46 0.28 8.67
C ILE A 136 -17.08 -0.35 7.42
N VAL A 137 -17.56 -1.59 7.50
CA VAL A 137 -18.21 -2.28 6.37
C VAL A 137 -19.46 -1.53 5.91
N ALA A 138 -20.35 -1.18 6.85
CA ALA A 138 -21.58 -0.45 6.52
C ALA A 138 -21.30 0.89 5.82
N TYR A 139 -20.28 1.62 6.28
CA TYR A 139 -19.85 2.86 5.66
C TYR A 139 -19.32 2.66 4.23
N MET A 140 -18.42 1.69 4.02
CA MET A 140 -17.87 1.39 2.70
C MET A 140 -18.97 0.97 1.70
N GLN A 141 -19.96 0.21 2.18
CA GLN A 141 -21.11 -0.19 1.38
C GLN A 141 -22.00 1.00 0.99
N ALA A 142 -22.33 1.86 1.96
CA ALA A 142 -23.20 3.02 1.77
C ALA A 142 -22.63 4.04 0.77
N HIS A 143 -21.31 4.17 0.71
CA HIS A 143 -20.61 5.08 -0.20
C HIS A 143 -20.00 4.38 -1.43
N SER A 144 -20.38 3.13 -1.69
CA SER A 144 -19.89 2.34 -2.82
C SER A 144 -20.29 2.91 -4.19
N ALA A 145 -19.61 2.47 -5.25
CA ALA A 145 -19.81 3.00 -6.61
C ALA A 145 -21.28 2.96 -7.08
N ILE A 146 -21.99 1.88 -6.77
CA ILE A 146 -23.41 1.71 -7.13
C ILE A 146 -24.31 2.54 -6.22
N ALA A 147 -24.00 2.59 -4.92
CA ALA A 147 -24.80 3.37 -3.96
C ALA A 147 -24.74 4.87 -4.26
N LEU A 148 -23.57 5.38 -4.64
CA LEU A 148 -23.40 6.78 -5.05
C LEU A 148 -24.16 7.10 -6.35
N CYS A 149 -24.17 6.16 -7.31
CA CYS A 149 -24.95 6.28 -8.55
C CYS A 149 -26.47 6.27 -8.29
N LEU A 150 -26.96 5.43 -7.37
CA LEU A 150 -28.38 5.39 -7.01
C LEU A 150 -28.82 6.64 -6.24
N VAL A 151 -27.97 7.19 -5.36
CA VAL A 151 -28.27 8.43 -4.64
C VAL A 151 -28.28 9.63 -5.59
N THR A 152 -27.34 9.72 -6.55
CA THR A 152 -27.37 10.78 -7.56
C THR A 152 -28.52 10.61 -8.55
N ALA A 153 -28.87 9.38 -8.95
CA ALA A 153 -30.04 9.12 -9.81
C ALA A 153 -31.36 9.46 -9.11
N ARG A 154 -31.50 9.13 -7.82
CA ARG A 154 -32.68 9.44 -7.00
C ARG A 154 -32.79 10.93 -6.69
N ALA A 155 -31.67 11.63 -6.52
CA ALA A 155 -31.64 13.10 -6.43
C ALA A 155 -31.92 13.79 -7.78
N ALA A 156 -31.63 13.10 -8.89
CA ALA A 156 -31.88 13.62 -10.25
C ALA A 156 -33.29 13.32 -10.80
N GLY A 157 -34.19 12.74 -9.99
CA GLY A 157 -35.62 12.61 -10.35
C GLY A 157 -35.90 11.84 -11.65
N ARG A 158 -35.03 10.90 -12.04
CA ARG A 158 -35.29 10.04 -13.21
C ARG A 158 -35.97 8.76 -12.73
N CYS A 159 -37.29 8.72 -12.92
CA CYS A 159 -38.07 7.49 -12.99
C CYS A 159 -37.68 6.67 -14.22
#